data_AF-A0AAV5L5R3-F1
#
_entry.id   AF-A0AAV5L5R3-F1
#
_cell.length_a   1.000
_cell.length_b   1.000
_cell.length_c   1.000
_cell.angle_alpha   90.00
_cell.angle_beta   90.00
_cell.angle_gamma   90.00
#
_symmetry.space_group_name_H-M   'P 1'
#
loop_
_entity.id
_entity.type
_entity.pdbx_description
1 polymer ?
#
loop_
_entity_poly.entity_id
_entity_poly.type
_entity_poly.pdbx_seq_one_letter_code
_entity_poly.pdbx_strand_id
1 'polypeptide(L)'
;MASIKTTIILGILCLVLLHEFESMNMAGADGKIDCKSKCDYRCSKASRHKMCIRACNTCCQRCNCVPRGLQATKTFALATQT
;
A
#
# COMPACT_ATOMS: atom_id res chain seq x y z
N MET A 1 -18.72 42.52 2.33
CA MET A 1 -19.25 41.97 3.60
C MET A 1 -19.73 40.57 3.31
N ALA A 2 -18.87 39.56 3.48
CA ALA A 2 -19.28 38.18 3.29
C ALA A 2 -20.34 37.86 4.35
N SER A 3 -21.52 37.42 3.93
CA SER A 3 -22.56 37.03 4.88
C SER A 3 -22.01 35.89 5.74
N ILE A 4 -22.26 35.93 7.04
CA ILE A 4 -21.81 34.90 8.00
C ILE A 4 -22.16 33.48 7.52
N LYS A 5 -23.30 33.35 6.81
CA LYS A 5 -23.71 32.09 6.17
C LYS A 5 -22.75 31.66 5.06
N THR A 6 -22.30 32.60 4.23
CA THR A 6 -21.34 32.35 3.14
C THR A 6 -19.96 31.97 3.67
N THR A 7 -19.51 32.58 4.78
CA THR A 7 -18.24 32.20 5.41
C THR A 7 -18.30 30.84 6.08
N ILE A 8 -19.44 30.49 6.71
CA ILE A 8 -19.64 29.17 7.32
C ILE A 8 -19.70 28.08 6.23
N ILE A 9 -20.44 28.31 5.14
CA ILE A 9 -20.54 27.36 4.02
C ILE A 9 -19.16 27.14 3.38
N LEU A 10 -18.39 28.21 3.16
CA LEU A 10 -17.06 28.10 2.59
C LEU A 10 -16.08 27.34 3.52
N GLY A 11 -16.19 27.55 4.84
CA GLY A 11 -15.39 26.83 5.83
C GLY A 11 -15.72 25.33 5.87
N ILE A 12 -17.01 24.97 5.86
CA ILE A 12 -17.45 23.57 5.85
C ILE A 12 -17.00 22.86 4.56
N LEU A 13 -17.15 23.52 3.41
CA LEU A 13 -16.69 22.99 2.13
C LEU A 13 -15.18 22.72 2.13
N CYS A 14 -14.40 23.63 2.71
CA CYS A 14 -12.96 23.47 2.85
C CYS A 14 -12.59 22.27 3.74
N LEU A 15 -13.28 22.09 4.87
CA LEU A 15 -13.05 20.97 5.79
C LEU A 15 -13.38 19.61 5.16
N VAL A 16 -14.46 19.51 4.37
CA VAL A 16 -14.82 18.28 3.65
C VAL A 16 -13.75 17.91 2.61
N LEU A 17 -13.22 18.89 1.88
CA LEU A 17 -12.15 18.67 0.89
C LEU A 17 -10.83 18.20 1.53
N LEU A 18 -10.55 18.60 2.78
CA LEU A 18 -9.36 18.15 3.51
C LEU A 18 -9.47 16.71 4.03
N HIS A 19 -10.68 16.19 4.24
CA HIS A 19 -10.91 14.84 4.77
C HIS A 19 -10.63 13.73 3.74
N GLU A 20 -10.86 13.99 2.45
CA GLU A 20 -10.64 13.01 1.38
C GLU A 20 -9.15 12.71 1.12
N PHE A 21 -8.24 13.53 1.65
CA PHE A 21 -6.81 13.46 1.34
C PHE A 21 -6.02 12.44 2.17
N GLU A 22 -6.63 11.82 3.19
CA GLU A 22 -5.92 10.93 4.12
C GLU A 22 -5.86 9.46 3.71
N SER A 23 -6.08 9.14 2.43
CA SER A 23 -6.07 7.76 1.94
C SER A 23 -4.83 7.39 1.11
N MET A 24 -3.66 7.88 1.53
CA MET A 24 -2.35 7.30 1.16
C MET A 24 -1.56 6.92 2.42
N ASN A 25 -2.23 6.32 3.41
CA ASN A 25 -1.51 5.70 4.52
C ASN A 25 -0.93 4.35 4.08
N MET A 26 0.21 4.41 3.40
CA MET A 26 1.20 3.35 3.50
C MET A 26 1.71 3.41 4.94
N ALA A 27 1.01 2.68 5.83
CA ALA A 27 1.49 2.34 7.15
C ALA A 27 2.76 1.48 6.97
N GLY A 28 3.86 2.13 6.62
CA GLY A 28 5.21 1.69 6.91
C GLY A 28 5.33 1.76 8.41
N ALA A 29 4.80 0.73 9.07
CA ALA A 29 4.96 0.54 10.50
C ALA A 29 6.46 0.64 10.80
N ASP A 30 6.80 1.62 11.61
CA ASP A 30 8.09 1.79 12.27
C ASP A 30 8.31 0.65 13.27
N GLY A 31 8.45 -0.54 12.71
CA GLY A 31 8.62 -1.80 13.40
C GLY A 31 9.34 -2.71 12.44
N LYS A 32 10.56 -3.12 12.81
CA LYS A 32 11.37 -4.07 12.05
C LYS A 32 10.48 -5.18 11.50
N ILE A 33 10.20 -5.16 10.19
CA ILE A 33 9.43 -6.22 9.58
C ILE A 33 10.30 -7.47 9.56
N ASP A 34 9.78 -8.56 10.11
CA ASP A 34 10.39 -9.88 9.96
C ASP A 34 10.26 -10.35 8.51
N CYS A 35 11.21 -9.92 7.69
CA CYS A 35 11.27 -10.29 6.27
C CYS A 35 11.23 -11.80 6.07
N LYS A 36 11.92 -12.55 6.93
CA LYS A 36 12.01 -14.00 6.81
C LYS A 36 10.65 -14.69 6.94
N SER A 37 9.90 -14.43 8.02
CA SER A 37 8.60 -15.06 8.26
C SER A 37 7.54 -14.60 7.25
N LYS A 38 7.51 -13.31 6.94
CA LYS A 38 6.55 -12.77 5.95
C LYS A 38 6.82 -13.25 4.53
N CYS A 39 8.09 -13.31 4.11
CA CYS A 39 8.43 -13.84 2.79
C CYS A 39 8.21 -15.35 2.69
N ASP A 40 8.44 -16.09 3.77
CA ASP A 40 8.14 -17.53 3.82
C ASP A 40 6.62 -17.79 3.66
N TYR A 41 5.79 -17.05 4.41
CA TYR A 41 4.34 -17.10 4.26
C TYR A 41 3.90 -16.75 2.83
N ARG A 42 4.44 -15.67 2.24
CA ARG A 42 4.12 -15.28 0.86
C ARG A 42 4.51 -16.31 -0.18
N CYS A 43 5.63 -16.99 0.03
CA CYS A 43 6.17 -17.95 -0.92
C CYS A 43 5.71 -19.38 -0.66
N SER A 44 4.89 -19.62 0.38
CA SER A 44 4.34 -20.94 0.75
C SER A 44 3.59 -21.62 -0.40
N LYS A 45 2.87 -20.84 -1.22
CA LYS A 45 2.10 -21.33 -2.38
C LYS A 45 2.79 -21.10 -3.73
N ALA A 46 4.01 -20.58 -3.74
CA ALA A 46 4.71 -20.26 -4.98
C ALA A 46 5.30 -21.54 -5.60
N SER A 47 4.96 -21.81 -6.88
CA SER A 47 5.51 -22.97 -7.62
C SER A 47 7.04 -22.96 -7.69
N ARG A 48 7.66 -21.78 -7.64
CA ARG A 48 9.12 -21.58 -7.63
C ARG A 48 9.56 -20.95 -6.30
N HIS A 49 9.38 -21.69 -5.21
CA HIS A 49 9.60 -21.22 -3.84
C HIS A 49 10.96 -20.52 -3.62
N LYS A 50 12.09 -21.13 -4.03
CA LYS A 50 13.43 -20.55 -3.85
C LYS A 50 13.62 -19.20 -4.57
N MET A 51 13.07 -19.08 -5.78
CA MET A 51 13.10 -17.84 -6.56
C MET A 51 12.24 -16.75 -5.90
N CYS A 52 11.04 -17.13 -5.44
CA CYS A 52 10.13 -16.23 -4.75
C CYS A 52 10.76 -15.65 -3.48
N ILE A 53 11.34 -16.50 -2.62
CA ILE A 53 11.97 -16.06 -1.37
C ILE A 53 13.13 -15.10 -1.65
N ARG A 54 13.98 -15.39 -2.64
CA ARG A 54 15.10 -14.51 -3.01
C ARG A 54 14.63 -13.13 -3.45
N ALA A 55 13.60 -13.07 -4.29
CA ALA A 55 13.03 -11.81 -4.76
C ALA A 55 12.33 -11.04 -3.63
N CYS A 56 11.54 -11.75 -2.82
CA CYS A 56 10.82 -11.16 -1.69
C CYS A 56 11.76 -10.57 -0.66
N ASN A 57 12.81 -11.29 -0.25
CA ASN A 57 13.79 -10.80 0.72
C ASN A 57 14.54 -9.57 0.20
N THR A 58 14.88 -9.54 -1.09
CA THR A 58 15.53 -8.36 -1.71
C THR A 58 14.61 -7.13 -1.65
N CYS A 59 13.32 -7.30 -1.95
CA CYS A 59 12.33 -6.23 -1.83
C CYS A 59 12.13 -5.80 -0.37
N CYS A 60 12.03 -6.77 0.54
CA CYS A 60 11.80 -6.51 1.95
C CYS A 60 12.97 -5.76 2.61
N GLN A 61 14.21 -6.09 2.28
CA GLN A 61 15.38 -5.37 2.80
C GLN A 61 15.47 -3.93 2.30
N ARG A 62 15.00 -3.65 1.08
CA ARG A 62 15.06 -2.31 0.48
C ARG A 62 13.89 -1.43 0.90
N CYS A 63 12.69 -2.01 0.90
CA CYS A 63 11.44 -1.27 1.05
C CYS A 63 10.83 -1.44 2.44
N ASN A 64 11.42 -2.28 3.30
CA ASN A 64 10.83 -2.72 4.57
C ASN A 64 9.36 -3.13 4.39
N CYS A 65 9.04 -3.76 3.26
CA CYS A 65 7.68 -4.08 2.86
C CYS A 65 7.65 -5.44 2.16
N VAL A 66 6.56 -6.16 2.37
CA VAL A 66 6.31 -7.46 1.77
C VAL A 66 5.04 -7.34 0.91
N PRO A 67 5.15 -7.35 -0.44
CA PRO A 67 4.04 -7.00 -1.32
C PRO A 67 2.79 -7.87 -1.06
N ARG A 68 1.58 -7.30 -1.07
CA ARG A 68 0.35 -8.11 -0.98
C ARG A 68 0.27 -9.00 -2.21
N GLY A 69 0.16 -10.32 -2.01
CA GLY A 69 0.21 -11.28 -3.11
C GLY A 69 -1.03 -11.18 -3.98
N LEU A 70 -0.89 -10.74 -5.22
CA LEU A 70 -1.89 -11.05 -6.22
C LEU A 70 -1.62 -12.47 -6.72
N GLN A 71 -2.61 -13.35 -6.51
CA GLN A 71 -2.55 -14.73 -6.97
C GLN A 71 -2.30 -14.72 -8.48
N ALA A 72 -1.22 -15.37 -8.92
CA ALA A 72 -0.85 -15.42 -10.33
C ALA A 72 -1.82 -16.31 -11.10
N THR A 73 -2.98 -15.77 -11.45
CA THR A 73 -3.65 -16.16 -12.70
C THR A 73 -2.77 -15.63 -13.83
N LYS A 74 -2.62 -16.39 -14.93
CA LYS A 74 -1.77 -16.01 -16.08
C LYS A 74 -2.14 -14.65 -16.71
N THR A 75 -3.23 -14.03 -16.27
CA THR A 75 -3.75 -12.73 -16.71
C THR A 75 -3.10 -11.51 -16.06
N PHE A 76 -2.21 -11.63 -15.06
CA PHE A 76 -1.62 -10.46 -14.39
C PHE A 76 -0.41 -9.80 -15.09
N ALA A 77 -0.10 -10.15 -16.33
CA ALA A 77 0.89 -9.40 -17.11
C ALA A 77 0.45 -7.95 -17.44
N LEU A 78 -0.75 -7.51 -17.00
CA LEU A 78 -1.36 -6.25 -17.43
C LEU A 78 -1.66 -5.21 -16.34
N ALA A 79 -1.23 -5.35 -15.08
CA ALA A 79 -1.49 -4.31 -14.07
C ALA A 79 -0.23 -3.60 -13.54
N THR A 80 0.79 -3.50 -14.39
CA THR A 80 1.72 -2.36 -14.29
C THR A 80 1.35 -1.40 -15.41
N GLN A 81 0.79 -0.24 -15.04
CA GLN A 81 0.42 0.94 -15.84
C GLN A 81 -1.09 1.10 -16.09
N THR A 82 -1.83 1.49 -15.04
CA THR A 82 -2.67 2.71 -14.97
C THR A 82 -3.14 2.88 -13.55
#